data_AF-A0A2M7PWD5-F1
#
_entry.id   AF-A0A2M7PWD5-F1
#
_cell.length_a   1.000
_cell.length_b   1.000
_cell.length_c   1.000
_cell.angle_alpha   90.00
_cell.angle_beta   90.00
_cell.angle_gamma   90.00
#
_symmetry.space_group_name_H-M   'P 1'
#
loop_
_entity.id
_entity.type
_entity.pdbx_description
1 polymer ?
#
loop_
_entity_poly.entity_id
_entity_poly.type
_entity_poly.pdbx_seq_one_letter_code
_entity_poly.pdbx_strand_id
1 'polypeptide(L)'
;MRKFKLVPAILLGFLIFQGQVYARSMIECGSSNSRTGKTYKVDGSDINVRTGPGTSYDKIINQKASSILKKNIYVTIDNTVTVLEECTQGEWSKIRVTDPDWLSNSHRGWVLSKFLRKKQTDASGQEIFTEKDFIWDKNTSPYKAVIVAGVNKVYRENARCKDIDPSSAYISGNKGTKDNPVFFVTCGKGRNTFNAFFSKADVEKDIRLTEKKHIDKSKAVGLCEAYAKQNANHPITVDFSRIMDLAVTEHPNGRTRVTSTFTAKNSFNLEVKFNISCLLDASGLIEANINEAK
;
A
#
# COMPACT_ATOMS: atom_id res chain seq x y z
N MET A 1 47.30 -31.36 -73.16
CA MET A 1 46.82 -32.39 -72.22
C MET A 1 47.36 -32.12 -70.82
N ARG A 2 46.54 -31.57 -69.93
CA ARG A 2 46.42 -31.87 -68.48
C ARG A 2 45.40 -30.87 -67.91
N LYS A 3 44.33 -31.44 -67.34
CA LYS A 3 43.14 -30.76 -66.85
C LYS A 3 43.43 -30.10 -65.50
N PHE A 4 43.00 -28.85 -65.31
CA PHE A 4 42.70 -28.30 -63.99
C PHE A 4 41.19 -28.02 -63.93
N LYS A 5 40.51 -28.69 -63.00
CA LYS A 5 39.10 -28.49 -62.66
C LYS A 5 39.00 -27.28 -61.73
N LEU A 6 38.17 -26.29 -62.07
CA LEU A 6 37.60 -25.35 -61.10
C LEU A 6 36.17 -25.80 -60.80
N VAL A 7 35.85 -25.92 -59.51
CA VAL A 7 34.52 -26.22 -58.98
C VAL A 7 33.73 -24.91 -58.88
N PRO A 8 32.45 -24.83 -59.31
CA PRO A 8 31.64 -23.64 -59.10
C PRO A 8 31.05 -23.61 -57.69
N ALA A 9 31.18 -22.44 -57.03
CA ALA A 9 30.57 -22.15 -55.74
C ALA A 9 29.05 -21.98 -55.90
N ILE A 10 28.28 -22.78 -55.16
CA ILE A 10 26.83 -22.65 -55.04
C ILE A 10 26.56 -21.60 -53.95
N LEU A 11 26.05 -20.44 -54.35
CA LEU A 11 25.50 -19.42 -53.46
C LEU A 11 24.14 -19.93 -52.94
N LEU A 12 24.08 -20.41 -51.69
CA LEU A 12 22.83 -20.62 -50.98
C LEU A 12 22.33 -19.26 -50.45
N GLY A 13 21.30 -18.71 -51.11
CA GLY A 13 20.57 -17.56 -50.61
C GLY A 13 19.73 -17.94 -49.38
N PHE A 14 20.15 -17.49 -48.20
CA PHE A 14 19.32 -17.51 -47.00
C PHE A 14 18.28 -16.38 -47.10
N LEU A 15 17.03 -16.75 -47.36
CA LEU A 15 15.87 -15.88 -47.12
C LEU A 15 15.67 -15.76 -45.60
N ILE A 16 16.14 -14.66 -45.03
CA ILE A 16 15.82 -14.28 -43.65
C ILE A 16 14.39 -13.74 -43.65
N PHE A 17 13.43 -14.57 -43.23
CA PHE A 17 12.11 -14.10 -42.79
C PHE A 17 12.31 -13.24 -41.54
N GLN A 18 12.41 -11.92 -41.71
CA GLN A 18 12.28 -10.98 -40.60
C GLN A 18 10.82 -11.00 -40.13
N GLY A 19 10.56 -11.79 -39.08
CA GLY A 19 9.33 -11.65 -38.30
C GLY A 19 9.29 -10.28 -37.65
N GLN A 20 8.63 -9.32 -38.29
CA GLN A 20 8.27 -8.06 -37.64
C GLN A 20 7.16 -8.33 -36.63
N VAL A 21 7.55 -8.59 -35.39
CA VAL A 21 6.63 -8.52 -34.25
C VAL A 21 6.37 -7.03 -34.01
N TYR A 22 5.34 -6.50 -34.66
CA TYR A 22 4.85 -5.15 -34.37
C TYR A 22 4.34 -5.13 -32.93
N ALA A 23 5.13 -4.57 -32.02
CA ALA A 23 4.58 -3.96 -30.82
C ALA A 23 3.68 -2.81 -31.30
N ARG A 24 2.37 -3.06 -31.50
CA ARG A 24 1.42 -2.02 -31.87
C ARG A 24 1.48 -0.93 -30.81
N SER A 25 1.85 0.28 -31.23
CA SER A 25 1.92 1.45 -30.37
C SER A 25 0.54 1.77 -29.81
N MET A 26 0.51 2.18 -28.55
CA MET A 26 -0.71 2.67 -27.92
C MET A 26 -1.26 3.87 -28.69
N ILE A 27 -2.56 3.88 -28.98
CA ILE A 27 -3.22 5.04 -29.58
C ILE A 27 -3.24 6.16 -28.55
N GLU A 28 -2.60 7.27 -28.91
CA GLU A 28 -2.55 8.50 -28.12
C GLU A 28 -3.78 9.38 -28.34
N CYS A 29 -4.08 10.23 -27.36
CA CYS A 29 -5.15 11.22 -27.48
C CYS A 29 -4.82 12.23 -28.58
N GLY A 30 -5.51 12.13 -29.72
CA GLY A 30 -5.40 13.03 -30.86
C GLY A 30 -6.39 14.20 -30.81
N SER A 31 -6.43 14.97 -31.89
CA SER A 31 -7.33 16.13 -32.05
C SER A 31 -8.81 15.76 -32.13
N SER A 32 -9.13 14.52 -32.51
CA SER A 32 -10.50 13.99 -32.55
C SER A 32 -11.02 13.51 -31.18
N ASN A 33 -10.19 13.53 -30.14
CA ASN A 33 -10.56 13.08 -28.80
C ASN A 33 -10.92 14.25 -27.89
N SER A 34 -11.93 14.06 -27.03
CA SER A 34 -12.26 15.05 -26.00
C SER A 34 -11.32 14.87 -24.81
N ARG A 35 -10.45 15.85 -24.54
CA ARG A 35 -9.60 15.86 -23.33
C ARG A 35 -10.45 16.17 -22.10
N THR A 36 -10.26 15.43 -21.01
CA THR A 36 -11.09 15.61 -19.80
C THR A 36 -10.28 15.94 -18.56
N GLY A 37 -9.20 15.22 -18.27
CA GLY A 37 -8.41 15.41 -17.05
C GLY A 37 -9.19 15.08 -15.76
N LYS A 38 -10.29 14.32 -15.88
CA LYS A 38 -11.18 14.00 -14.77
C LYS A 38 -10.69 12.76 -14.02
N THR A 39 -10.91 12.73 -12.71
CA THR A 39 -10.56 11.57 -11.88
C THR A 39 -11.78 10.69 -11.64
N TYR A 40 -11.60 9.37 -11.79
CA TYR A 40 -12.65 8.37 -11.62
C TYR A 40 -12.21 7.24 -10.70
N LYS A 41 -13.21 6.61 -10.06
CA LYS A 41 -13.09 5.27 -9.49
C LYS A 41 -13.51 4.25 -10.53
N VAL A 42 -13.16 2.99 -10.28
CA VAL A 42 -13.45 1.88 -11.17
C VAL A 42 -14.53 0.98 -10.55
N ASP A 43 -15.44 0.48 -11.38
CA ASP A 43 -16.48 -0.49 -11.03
C ASP A 43 -16.19 -1.84 -11.66
N GLY A 44 -16.08 -2.88 -10.84
CA GLY A 44 -15.84 -4.26 -11.25
C GLY A 44 -14.41 -4.74 -11.01
N SER A 45 -14.09 -5.91 -11.55
CA SER A 45 -12.77 -6.54 -11.48
C SER A 45 -12.28 -6.95 -12.87
N ASP A 46 -10.98 -7.18 -13.01
CA ASP A 46 -10.35 -7.78 -14.21
C ASP A 46 -10.64 -7.03 -15.52
N ILE A 47 -10.77 -5.70 -15.44
CA ILE A 47 -11.08 -4.85 -16.60
C ILE A 47 -9.82 -4.71 -17.45
N ASN A 48 -9.83 -5.33 -18.63
CA ASN A 48 -8.69 -5.30 -19.55
C ASN A 48 -8.41 -3.87 -20.04
N VAL A 49 -7.14 -3.45 -19.91
CA VAL A 49 -6.63 -2.21 -20.50
C VAL A 49 -6.10 -2.49 -21.91
N ARG A 50 -6.47 -1.66 -22.89
CA ARG A 50 -6.21 -1.90 -24.31
C ARG A 50 -5.35 -0.82 -24.96
N THR A 51 -4.73 -1.17 -26.09
CA THR A 51 -3.91 -0.26 -26.89
C THR A 51 -4.73 0.80 -27.63
N GLY A 52 -6.03 0.59 -27.83
CA GLY A 52 -6.93 1.53 -28.52
C GLY A 52 -8.40 1.40 -28.11
N PRO A 53 -9.26 2.33 -28.57
CA PRO A 53 -10.68 2.39 -28.22
C PRO A 53 -11.50 1.34 -28.99
N GLY A 54 -11.68 0.17 -28.39
CA GLY A 54 -12.46 -0.91 -28.99
C GLY A 54 -12.03 -2.30 -28.51
N THR A 55 -12.92 -3.27 -28.61
CA THR A 55 -12.61 -4.68 -28.26
C THR A 55 -11.71 -5.36 -29.29
N SER A 56 -11.61 -4.81 -30.50
CA SER A 56 -10.70 -5.25 -31.57
C SER A 56 -9.24 -4.85 -31.33
N TYR A 57 -8.98 -3.93 -30.40
CA TYR A 57 -7.61 -3.54 -30.04
C TYR A 57 -7.00 -4.51 -29.04
N ASP A 58 -5.70 -4.71 -29.18
CA ASP A 58 -4.92 -5.63 -28.35
C ASP A 58 -4.97 -5.22 -26.87
N LYS A 59 -4.99 -6.23 -26.00
CA LYS A 59 -4.79 -6.03 -24.56
C LYS A 59 -3.34 -5.68 -24.29
N ILE A 60 -3.10 -4.76 -23.36
CA ILE A 60 -1.74 -4.40 -22.95
C ILE A 60 -1.15 -5.54 -22.13
N ILE A 61 0.07 -5.94 -22.46
CA ILE A 61 0.82 -6.97 -21.73
C ILE A 61 1.56 -6.30 -20.57
N ASN A 62 1.40 -6.82 -19.36
CA ASN A 62 2.24 -6.50 -18.23
C ASN A 62 3.58 -7.22 -18.41
N GLN A 63 4.54 -6.57 -19.08
CA GLN A 63 5.83 -7.16 -19.46
C GLN A 63 6.60 -7.67 -18.22
N LYS A 64 6.57 -6.91 -17.13
CA LYS A 64 7.25 -7.28 -15.87
C LYS A 64 6.65 -8.54 -15.25
N ALA A 65 5.32 -8.61 -15.13
CA ALA A 65 4.67 -9.80 -14.59
C ALA A 65 4.83 -11.01 -15.53
N SER A 66 4.74 -10.78 -16.83
CA SER A 66 4.86 -11.84 -17.84
C SER A 66 6.26 -12.46 -17.87
N SER A 67 7.31 -11.63 -17.74
CA SER A 67 8.70 -12.10 -17.75
C SER A 67 9.05 -12.93 -16.50
N ILE A 68 8.45 -12.59 -15.35
CA ILE A 68 8.59 -13.32 -14.08
C ILE A 68 7.81 -14.63 -14.13
N LEU A 69 6.54 -14.59 -14.54
CA LEU A 69 5.63 -15.74 -14.49
C LEU A 69 5.70 -16.66 -15.72
N LYS A 70 6.52 -16.30 -16.72
CA LYS A 70 6.71 -17.07 -17.98
C LYS A 70 5.38 -17.37 -18.71
N LYS A 71 4.41 -16.46 -18.59
CA LYS A 71 3.12 -16.51 -19.28
C LYS A 71 2.65 -15.09 -19.61
N ASN A 72 1.80 -14.95 -20.61
CA ASN A 72 1.21 -13.64 -20.95
C ASN A 72 0.27 -13.18 -19.83
N ILE A 73 0.72 -12.19 -19.07
CA ILE A 73 -0.08 -11.45 -18.09
C ILE A 73 -0.51 -10.15 -18.74
N TYR A 74 -1.81 -9.89 -18.75
CA TYR A 74 -2.37 -8.64 -19.25
C TYR A 74 -2.52 -7.62 -18.13
N VAL A 75 -2.48 -6.34 -18.50
CA VAL A 75 -2.81 -5.23 -17.61
C VAL A 75 -4.32 -5.20 -17.43
N THR A 76 -4.76 -5.28 -16.18
CA THR A 76 -6.16 -5.15 -15.77
C THR A 76 -6.27 -4.11 -14.68
N ILE A 77 -7.45 -3.48 -14.56
CA ILE A 77 -7.81 -2.62 -13.43
C ILE A 77 -9.07 -3.15 -12.76
N ASP A 78 -9.28 -2.76 -11.51
CA ASP A 78 -10.43 -3.13 -10.69
C ASP A 78 -10.80 -1.97 -9.75
N ASN A 79 -11.76 -2.19 -8.87
CA ASN A 79 -12.26 -1.18 -7.94
C ASN A 79 -11.26 -0.69 -6.87
N THR A 80 -10.03 -1.24 -6.83
CA THR A 80 -8.98 -0.78 -5.90
C THR A 80 -8.21 0.43 -6.41
N VAL A 81 -8.35 0.79 -7.70
CA VAL A 81 -7.58 1.89 -8.29
C VAL A 81 -8.39 3.17 -8.46
N THR A 82 -7.67 4.29 -8.42
CA THR A 82 -8.17 5.58 -8.92
C THR A 82 -7.47 5.89 -10.24
N VAL A 83 -8.22 6.39 -11.22
CA VAL A 83 -7.70 6.70 -12.55
C VAL A 83 -7.92 8.14 -12.94
N LEU A 84 -6.99 8.70 -13.70
CA LEU A 84 -7.15 9.94 -14.46
C LEU A 84 -7.61 9.56 -15.87
N GLU A 85 -8.73 10.10 -16.32
CA GLU A 85 -9.16 10.07 -17.70
C GLU A 85 -8.42 11.16 -18.49
N GLU A 86 -7.61 10.74 -19.46
CA GLU A 86 -6.84 11.63 -20.31
C GLU A 86 -7.71 12.18 -21.44
N CYS A 87 -8.47 11.29 -22.09
CA CYS A 87 -9.43 11.65 -23.13
C CYS A 87 -10.48 10.55 -23.37
N THR A 88 -11.50 10.88 -24.15
CA THR A 88 -12.55 9.94 -24.58
C THR A 88 -12.61 9.78 -26.10
N GLN A 89 -13.13 8.62 -26.53
CA GLN A 89 -13.49 8.32 -27.91
C GLN A 89 -14.70 7.38 -27.94
N GLY A 90 -15.88 7.90 -28.28
CA GLY A 90 -17.12 7.12 -28.16
C GLY A 90 -17.34 6.63 -26.73
N GLU A 91 -17.54 5.33 -26.56
CA GLU A 91 -17.75 4.67 -25.26
C GLU A 91 -16.45 4.28 -24.54
N TRP A 92 -15.31 4.76 -25.01
CA TRP A 92 -13.99 4.42 -24.47
C TRP A 92 -13.30 5.62 -23.87
N SER A 93 -12.64 5.37 -22.74
CA SER A 93 -11.82 6.34 -22.02
C SER A 93 -10.37 5.87 -22.04
N LYS A 94 -9.46 6.75 -22.46
CA LYS A 94 -8.03 6.54 -22.21
C LYS A 94 -7.74 6.98 -20.79
N ILE A 95 -7.22 6.06 -19.98
CA ILE A 95 -6.95 6.27 -18.57
C ILE A 95 -5.47 6.09 -18.25
N ARG A 96 -5.07 6.64 -17.10
CA ARG A 96 -3.85 6.32 -16.38
C ARG A 96 -4.19 6.10 -14.91
N VAL A 97 -3.75 5.00 -14.32
CA VAL A 97 -3.87 4.80 -12.87
C VAL A 97 -3.06 5.88 -12.15
N THR A 98 -3.67 6.56 -11.18
CA THR A 98 -3.00 7.57 -10.35
C THR A 98 -2.84 7.14 -8.91
N ASP A 99 -3.66 6.19 -8.46
CA ASP A 99 -3.55 5.59 -7.14
C ASP A 99 -3.87 4.08 -7.22
N PRO A 100 -2.99 3.22 -6.68
CA PRO A 100 -1.68 3.55 -6.14
C PRO A 100 -0.67 3.99 -7.22
N ASP A 101 0.28 4.85 -6.84
CA ASP A 101 1.20 5.54 -7.76
C ASP A 101 2.16 4.61 -8.52
N TRP A 102 2.59 3.51 -7.91
CA TRP A 102 3.48 2.51 -8.52
C TRP A 102 2.86 1.81 -9.74
N LEU A 103 1.54 1.90 -9.95
CA LEU A 103 0.86 1.41 -11.15
C LEU A 103 0.85 2.42 -12.31
N SER A 104 1.09 3.71 -12.05
CA SER A 104 0.89 4.80 -13.02
C SER A 104 1.62 4.60 -14.36
N ASN A 105 2.84 4.06 -14.32
CA ASN A 105 3.64 3.88 -15.54
C ASN A 105 3.25 2.64 -16.34
N SER A 106 2.60 1.66 -15.71
CA SER A 106 2.27 0.37 -16.34
C SER A 106 0.79 0.22 -16.67
N HIS A 107 -0.09 0.94 -15.98
CA HIS A 107 -1.54 0.85 -16.12
C HIS A 107 -2.08 2.13 -16.79
N ARG A 108 -1.75 2.28 -18.07
CA ARG A 108 -2.22 3.36 -18.94
C ARG A 108 -2.73 2.76 -20.25
N GLY A 109 -3.88 3.22 -20.73
CA GLY A 109 -4.49 2.73 -21.98
C GLY A 109 -6.01 2.88 -21.99
N TRP A 110 -6.68 2.20 -22.90
CA TRP A 110 -8.11 2.37 -23.15
C TRP A 110 -8.97 1.36 -22.40
N VAL A 111 -10.05 1.83 -21.79
CA VAL A 111 -11.08 1.02 -21.11
C VAL A 111 -12.47 1.49 -21.51
N LEU A 112 -13.49 0.62 -21.37
CA LEU A 112 -14.87 1.03 -21.57
C LEU A 112 -15.30 2.01 -20.45
N SER A 113 -15.82 3.17 -20.83
CA SER A 113 -16.19 4.25 -19.90
C SER A 113 -17.26 3.82 -18.90
N LYS A 114 -18.08 2.80 -19.22
CA LYS A 114 -19.10 2.26 -18.30
C LYS A 114 -18.52 1.68 -17.00
N PHE A 115 -17.23 1.34 -16.98
CA PHE A 115 -16.54 0.88 -15.77
C PHE A 115 -16.01 2.03 -14.92
N LEU A 116 -16.13 3.28 -15.38
CA LEU A 116 -15.67 4.45 -14.66
C LEU A 116 -16.85 5.11 -13.95
N ARG A 117 -16.70 5.36 -12.65
CA ARG A 117 -17.68 6.10 -11.86
C ARG A 117 -17.05 7.31 -11.21
N LYS A 118 -17.84 8.38 -11.07
CA LYS A 118 -17.41 9.57 -10.34
C LYS A 118 -17.21 9.21 -8.87
N LYS A 119 -16.23 9.86 -8.24
CA LYS A 119 -16.12 9.87 -6.78
C LYS A 119 -17.40 10.45 -6.19
N GLN A 120 -17.90 9.82 -5.15
CA GLN A 120 -18.99 10.39 -4.36
C GLN A 120 -18.39 11.32 -3.31
N THR A 121 -19.09 12.42 -3.03
CA THR A 121 -18.68 13.39 -2.01
C THR A 121 -19.87 13.78 -1.16
N ASP A 122 -19.61 14.13 0.09
CA ASP A 122 -20.61 14.76 0.95
C ASP A 122 -20.83 16.23 0.58
N ALA A 123 -21.72 16.90 1.32
CA ALA A 123 -22.03 18.32 1.13
C ALA A 123 -20.83 19.25 1.38
N SER A 124 -19.79 18.78 2.07
CA SER A 124 -18.55 19.53 2.31
C SER A 124 -17.48 19.28 1.22
N GLY A 125 -17.77 18.40 0.26
CA GLY A 125 -16.83 18.00 -0.79
C GLY A 125 -15.85 16.90 -0.36
N GLN A 126 -16.02 16.31 0.83
CA GLN A 126 -15.19 15.19 1.28
C GLN A 126 -15.65 13.89 0.61
N GLU A 127 -14.70 13.07 0.14
CA GLU A 127 -14.99 11.77 -0.49
C GLU A 127 -15.80 10.86 0.44
N ILE A 128 -16.85 10.25 -0.10
CA ILE A 128 -17.65 9.20 0.55
C ILE A 128 -17.35 7.87 -0.15
N PHE A 129 -16.99 6.88 0.65
CA PHE A 129 -16.83 5.50 0.19
C PHE A 129 -18.15 4.74 0.28
N THR A 130 -18.43 3.94 -0.74
CA THR A 130 -19.59 3.07 -0.86
C THR A 130 -19.15 1.61 -0.88
N GLU A 131 -20.08 0.65 -0.81
CA GLU A 131 -19.74 -0.78 -0.93
C GLU A 131 -18.89 -1.12 -2.16
N LYS A 132 -18.99 -0.34 -3.24
CA LYS A 132 -18.22 -0.54 -4.48
C LYS A 132 -16.73 -0.23 -4.34
N ASP A 133 -16.33 0.49 -3.29
CA ASP A 133 -14.94 0.86 -3.02
C ASP A 133 -14.16 -0.22 -2.26
N PHE A 134 -14.84 -1.29 -1.83
CA PHE A 134 -14.28 -2.33 -0.96
C PHE A 134 -14.17 -3.67 -1.69
N ILE A 135 -13.28 -4.53 -1.16
CA ILE A 135 -13.24 -5.95 -1.53
C ILE A 135 -13.98 -6.74 -0.44
N TRP A 136 -14.94 -7.55 -0.88
CA TRP A 136 -15.77 -8.35 0.01
C TRP A 136 -15.45 -9.83 -0.11
N ASP A 137 -15.16 -10.47 1.01
CA ASP A 137 -15.03 -11.93 1.11
C ASP A 137 -16.04 -12.49 2.11
N LYS A 138 -15.98 -13.78 2.39
CA LYS A 138 -16.88 -14.44 3.35
C LYS A 138 -16.78 -13.87 4.78
N ASN A 139 -15.65 -13.30 5.16
CA ASN A 139 -15.39 -12.78 6.49
C ASN A 139 -15.87 -11.32 6.64
N THR A 140 -15.79 -10.52 5.57
CA THR A 140 -16.22 -9.11 5.60
C THR A 140 -17.64 -8.89 5.10
N SER A 141 -18.16 -9.75 4.22
CA SER A 141 -19.52 -9.65 3.66
C SER A 141 -20.65 -9.54 4.70
N PRO A 142 -20.61 -10.25 5.86
CA PRO A 142 -21.62 -10.09 6.90
C PRO A 142 -21.62 -8.71 7.58
N TYR A 143 -20.54 -7.93 7.43
CA TYR A 143 -20.31 -6.68 8.16
C TYR A 143 -20.23 -5.44 7.25
N LYS A 144 -20.68 -5.54 6.00
CA LYS A 144 -20.57 -4.46 4.99
C LYS A 144 -20.98 -3.10 5.51
N ALA A 145 -22.20 -2.99 6.06
CA ALA A 145 -22.73 -1.72 6.56
C ALA A 145 -21.84 -1.10 7.64
N VAL A 146 -21.37 -1.92 8.60
CA VAL A 146 -20.51 -1.48 9.71
C VAL A 146 -19.12 -1.07 9.20
N ILE A 147 -18.54 -1.84 8.26
CA ILE A 147 -17.23 -1.55 7.67
C ILE A 147 -17.29 -0.26 6.86
N VAL A 148 -18.28 -0.10 5.96
CA VAL A 148 -18.45 1.12 5.15
C VAL A 148 -18.64 2.34 6.04
N ALA A 149 -19.51 2.25 7.06
CA ALA A 149 -19.75 3.34 8.00
C ALA A 149 -18.48 3.68 8.81
N GLY A 150 -17.78 2.67 9.33
CA GLY A 150 -16.56 2.85 10.11
C GLY A 150 -15.41 3.44 9.30
N VAL A 151 -15.19 2.99 8.07
CA VAL A 151 -14.15 3.54 7.18
C VAL A 151 -14.43 5.00 6.82
N ASN A 152 -15.67 5.35 6.47
CA ASN A 152 -16.04 6.75 6.26
C ASN A 152 -15.87 7.59 7.53
N LYS A 153 -16.20 7.04 8.70
CA LYS A 153 -16.03 7.71 9.99
C LYS A 153 -14.54 7.95 10.29
N VAL A 154 -13.68 6.95 10.11
CA VAL A 154 -12.22 7.10 10.23
C VAL A 154 -11.70 8.18 9.28
N TYR A 155 -12.09 8.16 8.00
CA TYR A 155 -11.62 9.13 7.01
C TYR A 155 -12.00 10.58 7.36
N ARG A 156 -13.20 10.76 7.92
CA ARG A 156 -13.70 12.05 8.38
C ARG A 156 -13.01 12.53 9.65
N GLU A 157 -12.88 11.65 10.65
CA GLU A 157 -12.53 12.05 12.03
C GLU A 157 -11.06 11.89 12.39
N ASN A 158 -10.31 11.05 11.68
CA ASN A 158 -8.90 10.81 11.94
C ASN A 158 -8.03 11.70 11.04
N ALA A 159 -7.37 12.70 11.61
CA ALA A 159 -6.57 13.65 10.84
C ALA A 159 -5.38 12.98 10.12
N ARG A 160 -4.92 11.81 10.59
CA ARG A 160 -3.80 11.06 10.00
C ARG A 160 -4.22 10.10 8.89
N CYS A 161 -5.53 9.95 8.62
CA CYS A 161 -6.05 9.03 7.62
C CYS A 161 -6.64 9.77 6.40
N LYS A 162 -5.90 10.74 5.84
CA LYS A 162 -6.31 11.44 4.61
C LYS A 162 -5.97 10.69 3.33
N ASP A 163 -4.96 9.83 3.38
CA ASP A 163 -4.78 8.74 2.42
C ASP A 163 -5.35 7.49 3.06
N ILE A 164 -6.43 6.95 2.50
CA ILE A 164 -7.10 5.74 3.02
C ILE A 164 -7.28 4.75 1.87
N ASP A 165 -7.04 3.48 2.15
CA ASP A 165 -7.25 2.38 1.21
C ASP A 165 -8.43 1.51 1.67
N PRO A 166 -9.66 1.75 1.17
CA PRO A 166 -10.82 0.96 1.54
C PRO A 166 -10.72 -0.51 1.13
N SER A 167 -9.91 -0.86 0.13
CA SER A 167 -9.73 -2.25 -0.31
C SER A 167 -9.01 -3.10 0.75
N SER A 168 -8.25 -2.46 1.64
CA SER A 168 -7.58 -3.10 2.77
C SER A 168 -8.48 -3.34 3.99
N ALA A 169 -9.74 -2.89 3.95
CA ALA A 169 -10.61 -2.97 5.11
C ALA A 169 -10.95 -4.42 5.46
N TYR A 170 -10.67 -4.83 6.71
CA TYR A 170 -10.81 -6.23 7.10
C TYR A 170 -11.12 -6.41 8.59
N ILE A 171 -11.55 -7.61 8.97
CA ILE A 171 -11.75 -7.99 10.37
C ILE A 171 -10.39 -8.31 11.04
N SER A 172 -10.18 -7.80 12.25
CA SER A 172 -8.97 -8.06 13.04
C SER A 172 -9.04 -9.45 13.67
N GLY A 173 -8.05 -10.30 13.36
CA GLY A 173 -7.97 -11.64 13.94
C GLY A 173 -7.52 -11.70 15.40
N ASN A 174 -7.05 -10.58 15.96
CA ASN A 174 -6.49 -10.51 17.31
C ASN A 174 -7.08 -9.39 18.18
N LYS A 175 -8.19 -8.77 17.75
CA LYS A 175 -8.89 -7.73 18.50
C LYS A 175 -10.39 -7.93 18.41
N GLY A 176 -11.10 -7.53 19.47
CA GLY A 176 -12.56 -7.62 19.55
C GLY A 176 -13.06 -8.99 19.97
N THR A 177 -14.38 -9.14 19.91
CA THR A 177 -15.10 -10.38 20.22
C THR A 177 -16.06 -10.70 19.08
N LYS A 178 -16.72 -11.86 19.14
CA LYS A 178 -17.76 -12.22 18.16
C LYS A 178 -18.92 -11.20 18.12
N ASP A 179 -19.31 -10.70 19.29
CA ASP A 179 -20.44 -9.76 19.41
C ASP A 179 -20.04 -8.31 19.13
N ASN A 180 -18.76 -7.98 19.38
CA ASN A 180 -18.18 -6.67 19.06
C ASN A 180 -16.86 -6.86 18.28
N PRO A 181 -16.94 -7.24 17.00
CA PRO A 181 -15.75 -7.41 16.17
C PRO A 181 -15.02 -6.09 16.00
N VAL A 182 -13.70 -6.16 15.89
CA VAL A 182 -12.85 -5.02 15.53
C VAL A 182 -12.44 -5.18 14.09
N PHE A 183 -12.57 -4.09 13.34
CA PHE A 183 -12.12 -3.95 11.97
C PHE A 183 -10.91 -3.05 11.90
N PHE A 184 -10.23 -3.07 10.77
CA PHE A 184 -9.21 -2.09 10.45
C PHE A 184 -9.31 -1.66 8.99
N VAL A 185 -8.72 -0.51 8.69
CA VAL A 185 -8.44 -0.02 7.34
C VAL A 185 -7.05 0.60 7.34
N THR A 186 -6.36 0.48 6.21
CA THR A 186 -5.01 1.02 6.04
C THR A 186 -5.08 2.49 5.67
N CYS A 187 -4.29 3.29 6.37
CA CYS A 187 -4.13 4.72 6.21
C CYS A 187 -2.68 5.05 5.89
N GLY A 188 -2.45 6.15 5.17
CA GLY A 188 -1.11 6.63 4.81
C GLY A 188 -0.48 5.89 3.63
N LYS A 189 0.73 6.34 3.27
CA LYS A 189 1.53 5.78 2.17
C LYS A 189 2.97 5.56 2.61
N GLY A 190 3.64 4.60 1.98
CA GLY A 190 5.06 4.31 2.22
C GLY A 190 5.37 4.05 3.70
N ARG A 191 6.33 4.79 4.27
CA ARG A 191 6.74 4.65 5.68
C ARG A 191 5.70 5.14 6.69
N ASN A 192 4.71 5.91 6.24
CA ASN A 192 3.64 6.45 7.09
C ASN A 192 2.40 5.54 7.10
N THR A 193 2.49 4.35 6.52
CA THR A 193 1.38 3.40 6.47
C THR A 193 1.05 2.88 7.87
N PHE A 194 -0.23 2.87 8.24
CA PHE A 194 -0.70 2.31 9.50
C PHE A 194 -2.15 1.84 9.41
N ASN A 195 -2.54 0.92 10.30
CA ASN A 195 -3.92 0.48 10.41
C ASN A 195 -4.68 1.34 11.43
N ALA A 196 -5.76 1.98 10.98
CA ALA A 196 -6.76 2.55 11.87
C ALA A 196 -7.77 1.46 12.24
N PHE A 197 -8.01 1.27 13.54
CA PHE A 197 -8.90 0.24 14.07
C PHE A 197 -10.19 0.87 14.58
N PHE A 198 -11.31 0.18 14.37
CA PHE A 198 -12.62 0.55 14.92
C PHE A 198 -13.45 -0.71 15.19
N SER A 199 -14.22 -0.71 16.27
CA SER A 199 -15.14 -1.79 16.60
C SER A 199 -16.54 -1.55 16.05
N LYS A 200 -17.36 -2.60 15.99
CA LYS A 200 -18.78 -2.47 15.70
C LYS A 200 -19.46 -1.46 16.65
N ALA A 201 -19.17 -1.56 17.94
CA ALA A 201 -19.70 -0.65 18.95
C ALA A 201 -19.23 0.81 18.75
N ASP A 202 -18.02 1.05 18.26
CA ASP A 202 -17.55 2.42 18.00
C ASP A 202 -18.40 3.11 16.93
N VAL A 203 -18.85 2.35 15.93
CA VAL A 203 -19.74 2.85 14.87
C VAL A 203 -21.16 3.01 15.39
N GLU A 204 -21.72 1.98 16.02
CA GLU A 204 -23.13 1.97 16.47
C GLU A 204 -23.42 2.96 17.61
N LYS A 205 -22.43 3.23 18.47
CA LYS A 205 -22.54 4.17 19.59
C LYS A 205 -21.97 5.55 19.25
N ASP A 206 -21.60 5.78 18.00
CA ASP A 206 -21.02 7.04 17.50
C ASP A 206 -19.78 7.52 18.28
N ILE A 207 -18.93 6.58 18.72
CA ILE A 207 -17.67 6.90 19.39
C ILE A 207 -16.72 7.56 18.39
N ARG A 208 -16.15 8.72 18.74
CA ARG A 208 -15.21 9.43 17.86
C ARG A 208 -13.97 8.60 17.56
N LEU A 209 -13.62 8.51 16.28
CA LEU A 209 -12.47 7.72 15.77
C LEU A 209 -11.26 8.61 15.45
N THR A 210 -10.90 9.50 16.37
CA THR A 210 -9.77 10.42 16.22
C THR A 210 -8.42 9.71 16.33
N GLU A 211 -7.35 10.37 15.86
CA GLU A 211 -5.99 9.87 16.02
C GLU A 211 -5.61 9.63 17.49
N LYS A 212 -4.86 8.55 17.71
CA LYS A 212 -4.32 8.24 19.04
C LYS A 212 -3.17 9.19 19.37
N LYS A 213 -3.23 9.78 20.56
CA LYS A 213 -2.15 10.60 21.10
C LYS A 213 -0.91 9.75 21.38
N HIS A 214 0.25 10.34 21.18
CA HIS A 214 1.51 9.77 21.63
C HIS A 214 1.65 9.91 23.14
N ILE A 215 2.40 8.98 23.73
CA ILE A 215 2.92 9.17 25.09
C ILE A 215 3.93 10.33 25.09
N ASP A 216 3.97 11.08 26.19
CA ASP A 216 5.00 12.10 26.39
C ASP A 216 6.41 11.50 26.22
N LYS A 217 7.31 12.24 25.56
CA LYS A 217 8.65 11.75 25.22
C LYS A 217 9.48 11.47 26.46
N SER A 218 9.44 12.34 27.46
CA SER A 218 10.19 12.16 28.71
C SER A 218 9.68 10.92 29.47
N LYS A 219 8.36 10.77 29.55
CA LYS A 219 7.72 9.57 30.12
C LYS A 219 8.10 8.30 29.37
N ALA A 220 8.14 8.35 28.03
CA ALA A 220 8.52 7.20 27.21
C ALA A 220 9.97 6.75 27.47
N VAL A 221 10.90 7.70 27.52
CA VAL A 221 12.31 7.44 27.85
C VAL A 221 12.42 6.88 29.27
N GLY A 222 11.72 7.47 30.24
CA GLY A 222 11.71 6.99 31.62
C GLY A 222 11.21 5.56 31.77
N LEU A 223 10.15 5.18 31.04
CA LEU A 223 9.64 3.81 31.02
C LEU A 223 10.63 2.83 30.37
N CYS A 224 11.34 3.26 29.32
CA CYS A 224 12.34 2.42 28.67
C CYS A 224 13.58 2.20 29.57
N GLU A 225 14.04 3.24 30.27
CA GLU A 225 15.10 3.10 31.27
C GLU A 225 14.67 2.22 32.44
N ALA A 226 13.44 2.36 32.93
CA ALA A 226 12.91 1.51 33.99
C ALA A 226 12.92 0.03 33.57
N TYR A 227 12.58 -0.26 32.31
CA TYR A 227 12.69 -1.60 31.76
C TYR A 227 14.13 -2.11 31.74
N ALA A 228 15.10 -1.29 31.34
CA ALA A 228 16.53 -1.65 31.40
C ALA A 228 16.96 -2.01 32.83
N LYS A 229 16.58 -1.19 33.82
CA LYS A 229 16.85 -1.45 35.24
C LYS A 229 16.23 -2.75 35.73
N GLN A 230 14.98 -3.02 35.36
CA GLN A 230 14.27 -4.23 35.78
C GLN A 230 14.89 -5.52 35.22
N ASN A 231 15.54 -5.46 34.07
CA ASN A 231 16.09 -6.63 33.36
C ASN A 231 17.61 -6.78 33.49
N ALA A 232 18.29 -5.88 34.20
CA ALA A 232 19.72 -6.00 34.48
C ALA A 232 19.99 -6.86 35.72
N ASN A 233 21.08 -7.64 35.72
CA ASN A 233 21.53 -8.41 36.89
C ASN A 233 21.84 -7.52 38.10
N HIS A 234 22.32 -6.30 37.84
CA HIS A 234 22.61 -5.30 38.85
C HIS A 234 21.92 -3.97 38.49
N PRO A 235 20.64 -3.78 38.87
CA PRO A 235 19.83 -2.63 38.44
C PRO A 235 20.44 -1.26 38.77
N ILE A 236 21.15 -1.14 39.89
CA ILE A 236 21.81 0.12 40.33
C ILE A 236 22.99 0.52 39.43
N THR A 237 23.52 -0.42 38.64
CA THR A 237 24.66 -0.19 37.74
C THR A 237 24.24 0.21 36.34
N VAL A 238 22.93 0.29 36.07
CA VAL A 238 22.43 0.71 34.76
C VAL A 238 22.71 2.19 34.54
N ASP A 239 23.56 2.49 33.57
CA ASP A 239 23.76 3.83 33.02
C ASP A 239 23.11 3.93 31.64
N PHE A 240 21.94 4.57 31.58
CA PHE A 240 21.12 4.65 30.38
C PHE A 240 21.42 5.92 29.59
N SER A 241 21.72 5.77 28.30
CA SER A 241 21.98 6.91 27.42
C SER A 241 20.70 7.71 27.18
N ARG A 242 20.68 8.95 27.67
CA ARG A 242 19.53 9.88 27.50
C ARG A 242 19.77 10.93 26.41
N ILE A 243 20.96 10.95 25.81
CA ILE A 243 21.36 12.02 24.88
C ILE A 243 22.06 11.42 23.65
N MET A 244 23.21 10.78 23.83
CA MET A 244 24.10 10.43 22.72
C MET A 244 23.52 9.36 21.80
N ASP A 245 22.94 8.31 22.38
CA ASP A 245 22.46 7.14 21.61
C ASP A 245 20.91 7.10 21.55
N LEU A 246 20.25 8.15 22.07
CA LEU A 246 18.80 8.20 22.19
C LEU A 246 18.13 8.63 20.88
N ALA A 247 17.19 7.82 20.39
CA ALA A 247 16.22 8.23 19.40
C ALA A 247 14.79 7.90 19.84
N VAL A 248 13.88 8.87 19.64
CA VAL A 248 12.45 8.74 19.91
C VAL A 248 11.69 8.98 18.62
N THR A 249 11.04 7.94 18.11
CA THR A 249 10.26 7.98 16.85
C THR A 249 8.78 7.80 17.13
N GLU A 250 7.97 8.74 16.65
CA GLU A 250 6.50 8.69 16.75
C GLU A 250 5.92 8.10 15.46
N HIS A 251 5.01 7.14 15.60
CA HIS A 251 4.37 6.44 14.49
C HIS A 251 2.91 6.90 14.29
N PRO A 252 2.40 7.02 13.06
CA PRO A 252 1.05 7.53 12.79
C PRO A 252 -0.10 6.86 13.58
N ASN A 253 0.04 5.60 13.98
CA ASN A 253 -0.91 4.89 14.84
C ASN A 253 -0.91 5.32 16.33
N GLY A 254 -0.14 6.34 16.71
CA GLY A 254 -0.02 6.83 18.09
C GLY A 254 1.03 6.12 18.93
N ARG A 255 1.75 5.14 18.37
CA ARG A 255 2.87 4.49 19.07
C ARG A 255 4.12 5.35 19.06
N THR A 256 4.96 5.14 20.07
CA THR A 256 6.26 5.78 20.21
C THR A 256 7.31 4.68 20.38
N ARG A 257 8.36 4.71 19.56
CA ARG A 257 9.52 3.85 19.72
C ARG A 257 10.66 4.64 20.34
N VAL A 258 11.23 4.12 21.41
CA VAL A 258 12.47 4.61 22.01
C VAL A 258 13.55 3.59 21.67
N THR A 259 14.63 4.03 21.05
CA THR A 259 15.86 3.24 20.89
C THR A 259 16.98 3.97 21.62
N SER A 260 17.76 3.23 22.40
CA SER A 260 18.93 3.77 23.09
C SER A 260 19.95 2.68 23.37
N THR A 261 20.99 3.03 24.11
CA THR A 261 21.95 2.10 24.72
C THR A 261 22.00 2.31 26.23
N PHE A 262 22.52 1.31 26.94
CA PHE A 262 22.90 1.45 28.35
C PHE A 262 24.09 0.54 28.66
N THR A 263 24.86 0.87 29.69
CA THR A 263 25.83 -0.06 30.29
C THR A 263 25.28 -0.63 31.58
N ALA A 264 25.63 -1.87 31.91
CA ALA A 264 25.29 -2.51 33.18
C ALA A 264 26.31 -3.61 33.50
N LYS A 265 26.45 -3.92 34.79
CA LYS A 265 27.30 -5.04 35.19
C LYS A 265 26.58 -6.39 35.04
N ASN A 266 27.29 -7.39 34.54
CA ASN A 266 26.82 -8.77 34.47
C ASN A 266 27.11 -9.53 35.80
N SER A 267 26.77 -10.82 35.86
CA SER A 267 26.97 -11.67 37.05
C SER A 267 28.43 -11.85 37.47
N PHE A 268 29.39 -11.50 36.60
CA PHE A 268 30.82 -11.50 36.88
C PHE A 268 31.36 -10.11 37.24
N ASN A 269 30.47 -9.14 37.50
CA ASN A 269 30.79 -7.75 37.84
C ASN A 269 31.55 -7.00 36.71
N LEU A 270 31.48 -7.49 35.47
CA LEU A 270 32.03 -6.84 34.28
C LEU A 270 30.98 -5.89 33.69
N GLU A 271 31.39 -4.69 33.33
CA GLU A 271 30.55 -3.72 32.62
C GLU A 271 30.39 -4.12 31.15
N VAL A 272 29.14 -4.20 30.69
CA VAL A 272 28.77 -4.58 29.34
C VAL A 272 27.83 -3.54 28.76
N LYS A 273 27.98 -3.23 27.47
CA LYS A 273 27.08 -2.31 26.74
C LYS A 273 25.94 -3.09 26.09
N PHE A 274 24.73 -2.53 26.15
CA PHE A 274 23.52 -3.10 25.56
C PHE A 274 22.82 -2.09 24.65
N ASN A 275 22.19 -2.60 23.60
CA ASN A 275 21.18 -1.91 22.82
C ASN A 275 19.80 -2.20 23.40
N ILE A 276 18.93 -1.19 23.44
CA ILE A 276 17.53 -1.34 23.87
C ILE A 276 16.57 -0.69 22.88
N SER A 277 15.46 -1.37 22.60
CA SER A 277 14.34 -0.82 21.84
C SER A 277 13.03 -1.07 22.56
N CYS A 278 12.33 0.00 22.92
CA CYS A 278 11.04 -0.03 23.59
C CYS A 278 9.95 0.52 22.65
N LEU A 279 8.85 -0.21 22.50
CA LEU A 279 7.64 0.22 21.83
C LEU A 279 6.58 0.56 22.88
N LEU A 280 6.02 1.76 22.80
CA LEU A 280 5.05 2.30 23.75
C LEU A 280 3.82 2.85 23.03
N ASP A 281 2.71 2.97 23.77
CA ASP A 281 1.58 3.84 23.42
C ASP A 281 1.21 4.72 24.62
N ALA A 282 0.10 5.45 24.52
CA ALA A 282 -0.39 6.34 25.57
C ALA A 282 -0.59 5.65 26.93
N SER A 283 -0.85 4.34 26.95
CA SER A 283 -1.03 3.55 28.18
C SER A 283 0.28 3.12 28.80
N GLY A 284 1.37 3.01 28.02
CA GLY A 284 2.71 2.71 28.53
C GLY A 284 3.50 1.78 27.63
N LEU A 285 4.38 0.99 28.23
CA LEU A 285 5.24 0.04 27.53
C LEU A 285 4.41 -1.14 26.97
N ILE A 286 4.53 -1.39 25.67
CA ILE A 286 3.89 -2.52 24.98
C ILE A 286 4.88 -3.68 24.85
N GLU A 287 6.09 -3.37 24.41
CA GLU A 287 7.13 -4.34 24.09
C GLU A 287 8.50 -3.70 24.30
N ALA A 288 9.48 -4.45 24.78
CA ALA A 288 10.86 -4.01 24.81
C ALA A 288 11.83 -5.17 24.57
N ASN A 289 12.94 -4.86 23.91
CA ASN A 289 13.99 -5.82 23.58
C ASN A 289 15.34 -5.25 24.00
N ILE A 290 16.16 -6.07 24.66
CA ILE A 290 17.53 -5.76 25.06
C ILE A 290 18.45 -6.78 24.37
N ASN A 291 19.52 -6.29 23.76
CA ASN A 291 20.56 -7.15 23.18
C ASN A 291 21.93 -6.58 23.52
N GLU A 292 22.91 -7.44 23.78
CA GLU A 292 24.29 -7.00 23.97
C GLU A 292 24.80 -6.26 22.72
N ALA A 293 25.52 -5.15 22.92
CA ALA A 293 26.11 -4.39 21.83
C ALA A 293 27.38 -5.10 21.34
N LYS A 294 27.51 -5.25 20.02
CA LYS A 294 28.73 -5.76 19.38
C LYS A 294 29.77 -4.67 19.23
#